data_AF-A0A1E7FGX4-F1
#
_entry.id   AF-A0A1E7FGX4-F1
#
_cell.length_a   1.000
_cell.length_b   1.000
_cell.length_c   1.000
_cell.angle_alpha   90.00
_cell.angle_beta   90.00
_cell.angle_gamma   90.00
#
_symmetry.space_group_name_H-M   'P 1'
#
loop_
_entity.id
_entity.type
_entity.pdbx_description
1 polymer ?
#
loop_
_entity_poly.entity_id
_entity_poly.type
_entity_poly.pdbx_seq_one_letter_code
_entity_poly.pdbx_strand_id
1 'polypeptide(L)'
;MDTRKGVLAVDTINIFGILFSLLLNSVIYHERSFGGVLAGLLGTLLSVIGVFGALKFDIRASGIATLGFSFCLLMDMIGLHLIGVIIDIILIYPHAYFSYEVYRGVMTKETYKKEEYLMEGIPKFPDV
;
A
#
# COMPACT_ATOMS: atom_id res chain seq x y z
N MET A 1 -2.49 2.22 -15.82
CA MET A 1 -1.71 1.40 -14.87
C MET A 1 -2.70 0.86 -13.87
N ASP A 2 -2.69 -0.44 -13.61
CA ASP A 2 -3.61 -1.09 -12.67
C ASP A 2 -3.29 -0.65 -11.24
N THR A 3 -4.16 0.19 -10.67
CA THR A 3 -3.96 0.88 -9.39
C THR A 3 -4.06 -0.07 -8.21
N ARG A 4 -4.87 -1.12 -8.34
CA ARG A 4 -4.88 -2.26 -7.42
C ARG A 4 -3.52 -2.95 -7.37
N LYS A 5 -2.90 -3.24 -8.53
CA LYS A 5 -1.53 -3.77 -8.56
C LYS A 5 -0.54 -2.80 -7.93
N GLY A 6 -0.75 -1.50 -8.10
CA GLY A 6 -0.02 -0.43 -7.40
C GLY A 6 -0.10 -0.59 -5.88
N VAL A 7 -1.32 -0.65 -5.32
CA VAL A 7 -1.57 -0.86 -3.87
C VAL A 7 -0.90 -2.14 -3.38
N LEU A 8 -1.10 -3.25 -4.07
CA LEU A 8 -0.50 -4.54 -3.70
C LEU A 8 1.02 -4.47 -3.69
N ALA A 9 1.64 -3.82 -4.69
CA ALA A 9 3.09 -3.70 -4.76
C ALA A 9 3.65 -2.84 -3.63
N VAL A 10 3.09 -1.64 -3.39
CA VAL A 10 3.62 -0.73 -2.36
C VAL A 10 3.42 -1.29 -0.95
N ASP A 11 2.26 -1.88 -0.65
CA ASP A 11 1.99 -2.47 0.67
C ASP A 11 2.88 -3.69 0.91
N THR A 12 3.11 -4.52 -0.12
CA THR A 12 4.03 -5.67 -0.02
C THR A 12 5.45 -5.19 0.27
N ILE A 13 5.95 -4.21 -0.49
CA ILE A 13 7.28 -3.62 -0.27
C ILE A 13 7.38 -3.03 1.14
N ASN A 14 6.35 -2.32 1.60
CA ASN A 14 6.32 -1.73 2.93
C ASN A 14 6.39 -2.78 4.04
N ILE A 15 5.59 -3.85 3.94
CA ILE A 15 5.62 -4.97 4.90
C ILE A 15 7.01 -5.60 4.93
N PHE A 16 7.60 -5.90 3.78
CA PHE A 16 8.96 -6.47 3.74
C PHE A 16 10.01 -5.51 4.31
N GLY A 17 9.91 -4.21 3.99
CA GLY A 17 10.80 -3.18 4.53
C GLY A 17 10.72 -3.07 6.05
N ILE A 18 9.50 -3.11 6.61
CA ILE A 18 9.27 -3.09 8.06
C ILE A 18 9.84 -4.36 8.70
N LEU A 19 9.53 -5.54 8.17
CA LEU A 19 10.04 -6.81 8.71
C LEU A 19 11.57 -6.87 8.66
N PHE A 20 12.17 -6.40 7.56
CA PHE A 20 13.62 -6.31 7.43
C PHE A 20 14.23 -5.32 8.43
N SER A 21 13.59 -4.16 8.63
CA SER A 21 14.01 -3.17 9.64
C SER A 21 13.91 -3.71 11.07
N LEU A 22 12.85 -4.46 11.38
CA LEU A 22 12.69 -5.13 12.68
C LEU A 22 13.77 -6.20 12.89
N LEU A 23 14.07 -7.00 11.85
CA LEU A 23 15.13 -8.01 11.91
C LEU A 23 16.50 -7.35 12.16
N LEU A 24 16.84 -6.31 11.40
CA LEU A 24 18.09 -5.57 11.58
C LEU A 24 18.20 -4.94 12.98
N ASN A 25 17.11 -4.34 13.48
CA ASN A 25 17.08 -3.80 14.84
C ASN A 25 17.28 -4.90 15.90
N SER A 26 16.71 -6.08 15.71
CA SER A 26 16.87 -7.20 16.64
C SER A 26 18.30 -7.75 16.70
N VAL A 27 19.06 -7.65 15.60
CA VAL A 27 20.44 -8.15 15.49
C VAL A 27 21.46 -7.09 15.94
N ILE A 28 21.20 -5.80 15.69
CA ILE A 28 22.21 -4.74 15.83
C ILE A 28 21.97 -3.86 17.07
N TYR A 29 20.72 -3.63 17.48
CA TYR A 29 20.35 -2.65 18.50
C TYR A 29 19.45 -3.28 19.57
N HIS A 30 20.04 -4.11 20.44
CA HIS A 30 19.29 -4.89 21.44
C HIS A 30 18.46 -4.02 22.41
N GLU A 31 18.77 -2.74 22.62
CA GLU A 31 18.18 -1.95 23.72
C GLU A 31 17.38 -0.68 23.37
N ARG A 32 17.20 -0.31 22.11
CA ARG A 32 16.46 0.95 21.80
C ARG A 32 15.64 0.86 20.53
N SER A 33 14.34 0.68 20.69
CA SER A 33 13.30 1.58 20.13
C SER A 33 11.92 0.92 20.20
N PHE A 34 11.28 0.94 21.39
CA PHE A 34 9.88 0.52 21.52
C PHE A 34 8.95 1.31 20.57
N GLY A 35 9.25 2.61 20.37
CA GLY A 35 8.50 3.47 19.45
C GLY A 35 8.62 3.05 17.99
N GLY A 36 9.82 2.67 17.52
CA GLY A 36 10.03 2.20 16.16
C GLY A 36 9.35 0.86 15.87
N VAL A 37 9.35 -0.05 16.85
CA VAL A 37 8.62 -1.33 16.74
C VAL A 37 7.11 -1.08 16.65
N LEU A 38 6.57 -0.20 17.50
CA LEU A 38 5.15 0.12 17.48
C LEU A 38 4.73 0.79 16.16
N ALA A 39 5.52 1.74 15.66
CA ALA A 39 5.30 2.39 14.37
C ALA A 39 5.33 1.36 13.23
N GLY A 40 6.29 0.43 13.24
CA GLY A 40 6.38 -0.65 12.27
C GLY A 40 5.17 -1.59 12.32
N LEU A 41 4.69 -1.96 13.51
CA LEU A 41 3.49 -2.79 13.67
C LEU A 41 2.24 -2.09 13.12
N LEU A 42 2.07 -0.80 13.40
CA LEU A 42 0.97 -0.01 12.85
C LEU A 42 1.04 0.10 11.32
N GLY A 43 2.21 0.39 10.77
CA GLY A 43 2.41 0.43 9.31
C GLY A 43 2.12 -0.92 8.64
N THR A 44 2.49 -2.03 9.29
CA THR A 44 2.18 -3.38 8.81
C THR A 44 0.68 -3.65 8.82
N LEU A 45 -0.01 -3.31 9.91
CA LEU A 45 -1.47 -3.47 10.02
C LEU A 45 -2.21 -2.66 8.95
N LEU A 46 -1.81 -1.41 8.73
CA LEU A 46 -2.38 -0.55 7.68
C LEU A 46 -2.13 -1.12 6.29
N SER A 47 -0.94 -1.65 6.03
CA SER A 47 -0.60 -2.31 4.75
C SER A 47 -1.45 -3.57 4.53
N VAL A 48 -1.70 -4.36 5.58
CA VAL A 48 -2.58 -5.55 5.49
C VAL A 48 -4.03 -5.14 5.20
N ILE A 49 -4.54 -4.09 5.84
CA ILE A 49 -5.87 -3.54 5.58
C ILE A 49 -5.95 -3.03 4.13
N GLY A 50 -4.90 -2.36 3.66
CA GLY A 50 -4.75 -1.87 2.29
C GLY A 50 -4.83 -2.98 1.24
N VAL A 51 -4.02 -4.03 1.42
CA VAL A 51 -4.06 -5.25 0.60
C VAL A 51 -5.45 -5.88 0.62
N PHE A 52 -6.09 -5.99 1.78
CA PHE A 52 -7.44 -6.53 1.88
C PHE A 52 -8.46 -5.71 1.08
N GLY A 53 -8.42 -4.38 1.21
CA GLY A 53 -9.27 -3.47 0.44
C GLY A 53 -9.07 -3.62 -1.07
N ALA A 54 -7.82 -3.71 -1.50
CA ALA A 54 -7.46 -3.92 -2.91
C ALA A 54 -7.92 -5.29 -3.45
N LEU A 55 -7.85 -6.36 -2.65
CA LEU A 55 -8.31 -7.69 -3.06
C LEU A 55 -9.83 -7.81 -3.12
N LYS A 56 -10.55 -7.10 -2.24
CA LYS A 56 -12.01 -7.17 -2.15
C LYS A 56 -12.73 -6.06 -2.92
N PHE A 57 -12.00 -5.10 -3.48
CA PHE A 57 -12.58 -3.86 -4.04
C PHE A 57 -13.44 -3.13 -2.99
N ASP A 58 -13.02 -3.17 -1.73
CA ASP A 58 -13.74 -2.55 -0.62
C ASP A 58 -13.19 -1.14 -0.35
N ILE A 59 -14.01 -0.15 -0.71
CA ILE A 59 -13.70 1.27 -0.50
C ILE A 59 -13.50 1.62 0.97
N ARG A 60 -14.17 0.92 1.91
CA ARG A 60 -14.04 1.22 3.33
C ARG A 60 -12.67 0.81 3.84
N ALA A 61 -12.21 -0.37 3.46
CA ALA A 61 -10.89 -0.86 3.84
C ALA A 61 -9.78 0.00 3.21
N SER A 62 -9.87 0.33 1.92
CA SER A 62 -8.90 1.22 1.28
C SER A 62 -8.94 2.65 1.83
N GLY A 63 -10.13 3.15 2.19
CA GLY A 63 -10.29 4.43 2.86
C GLY A 63 -9.65 4.47 4.24
N ILE A 64 -9.80 3.40 5.04
CA ILE A 64 -9.13 3.26 6.35
C ILE A 64 -7.61 3.24 6.19
N ALA A 65 -7.08 2.49 5.22
CA ALA A 65 -5.64 2.47 4.93
C ALA A 65 -5.12 3.86 4.51
N THR A 66 -5.85 4.55 3.63
CA THR A 66 -5.52 5.92 3.19
C THR A 66 -5.47 6.89 4.37
N LEU A 67 -6.49 6.88 5.23
CA LEU A 67 -6.54 7.75 6.41
C LEU A 67 -5.44 7.40 7.42
N GLY A 68 -5.16 6.11 7.62
CA GLY A 68 -4.10 5.64 8.50
C GLY A 68 -2.72 6.12 8.06
N PHE A 69 -2.37 5.91 6.78
CA PHE A 69 -1.09 6.42 6.25
C PHE A 69 -1.03 7.94 6.20
N SER A 70 -2.16 8.63 5.98
CA SER A 70 -2.21 10.10 6.08
C SER A 70 -1.93 10.58 7.50
N PHE A 71 -2.39 9.84 8.52
CA PHE A 71 -2.06 10.13 9.91
C PHE A 71 -0.57 9.87 10.21
N CYS A 72 0.00 8.76 9.70
CA CYS A 72 1.44 8.50 9.76
C CYS A 72 2.25 9.66 9.14
N LEU A 73 1.84 10.12 7.96
CA LEU A 73 2.49 11.24 7.27
C LEU A 73 2.51 12.50 8.14
N LEU A 74 1.39 12.83 8.79
CA LEU A 74 1.33 13.97 9.70
C LEU A 74 2.27 13.82 10.88
N MET A 75 2.36 12.62 11.47
CA MET A 75 3.28 12.33 12.57
C MET A 75 4.74 12.44 12.13
N ASP A 76 5.09 11.95 10.94
CA ASP A 76 6.43 12.03 10.39
C ASP A 76 6.81 13.46 9.99
N MET A 77 5.85 14.27 9.54
CA MET A 77 6.06 15.71 9.31
C MET A 77 6.34 16.45 10.62
N ILE A 78 5.60 16.16 11.70
CA ILE A 78 5.83 16.75 13.04
C ILE A 78 7.18 16.30 13.60
N GLY A 79 7.53 15.03 13.42
CA GLY A 79 8.81 14.45 13.85
C GLY A 79 10.00 14.82 12.95
N LEU A 80 9.77 15.54 11.85
CA LEU A 80 10.77 15.88 10.83
C LEU A 80 11.50 14.64 10.27
N HIS A 81 10.79 13.51 10.18
CA HIS A 81 11.29 12.25 9.65
C HIS A 81 11.18 12.21 8.12
N LEU A 82 12.11 12.88 7.42
CA LEU A 82 12.06 13.06 5.97
C LEU A 82 11.90 11.75 5.17
N ILE A 83 12.59 10.68 5.60
CA ILE A 83 12.49 9.37 4.93
C ILE A 83 11.07 8.79 5.11
N GLY A 84 10.51 8.90 6.32
CA GLY A 84 9.15 8.44 6.62
C GLY A 84 8.10 9.20 5.80
N VAL A 85 8.22 10.53 5.72
CA VAL A 85 7.38 11.38 4.87
C VAL A 85 7.37 10.91 3.41
N ILE A 86 8.53 10.58 2.84
CA ILE A 86 8.62 10.11 1.45
C ILE A 86 7.92 8.75 1.29
N ILE A 87 8.15 7.83 2.22
CA ILE A 87 7.54 6.49 2.21
C ILE A 87 6.02 6.61 2.31
N ASP A 88 5.51 7.42 3.23
CA ASP A 88 4.07 7.62 3.42
C ASP A 88 3.41 8.25 2.19
N ILE A 89 4.04 9.22 1.52
CA ILE A 89 3.52 9.79 0.27
C ILE A 89 3.40 8.71 -0.82
N ILE A 90 4.42 7.86 -0.95
CA ILE A 90 4.44 6.76 -1.93
C ILE A 90 3.32 5.75 -1.62
N LEU A 91 3.01 5.51 -0.35
CA LEU A 91 1.93 4.62 0.08
C LEU A 91 0.54 5.25 -0.13
N ILE A 92 0.36 6.50 0.24
CA ILE A 92 -0.95 7.19 0.18
C ILE A 92 -1.43 7.31 -1.26
N TYR A 93 -0.56 7.65 -2.22
CA TYR A 93 -0.97 7.91 -3.60
C TYR A 93 -1.78 6.77 -4.25
N PRO A 94 -1.29 5.52 -4.33
CA PRO A 94 -2.04 4.44 -4.94
C PRO A 94 -3.30 4.09 -4.13
N HIS A 95 -3.30 4.23 -2.80
CA HIS A 95 -4.47 3.99 -1.96
C HIS A 95 -5.60 4.99 -2.21
N ALA A 96 -5.27 6.28 -2.24
CA ALA A 96 -6.22 7.35 -2.49
C ALA A 96 -6.80 7.26 -3.91
N TYR A 97 -5.94 6.99 -4.90
CA TYR A 97 -6.37 6.88 -6.28
C TYR A 97 -7.19 5.60 -6.54
N PHE A 98 -6.82 4.46 -5.95
CA PHE A 98 -7.64 3.24 -5.99
C PHE A 98 -9.01 3.47 -5.35
N SER A 99 -9.06 4.08 -4.16
CA SER A 99 -10.33 4.43 -3.49
C SER A 99 -11.23 5.30 -4.37
N TYR A 100 -10.63 6.27 -5.07
CA TYR A 100 -11.34 7.12 -6.03
C TYR A 100 -11.91 6.33 -7.23
N GLU A 101 -11.15 5.41 -7.80
CA GLU A 101 -11.59 4.59 -8.93
C GLU A 101 -12.70 3.60 -8.54
N VAL A 102 -12.62 3.01 -7.34
CA VAL A 102 -13.69 2.17 -6.79
C VAL A 102 -14.94 3.00 -6.53
N TYR A 103 -14.80 4.20 -5.95
CA TYR A 103 -15.94 5.11 -5.69
C TYR A 103 -16.69 5.49 -6.96
N ARG A 104 -15.95 5.79 -8.04
CA ARG A 104 -16.54 6.15 -9.34
C ARG A 104 -17.10 4.97 -10.13
N GLY A 105 -16.94 3.73 -9.63
CA GLY A 105 -17.34 2.52 -10.33
C GLY A 105 -16.51 2.24 -11.58
N VAL A 106 -15.37 2.93 -11.75
CA VAL A 106 -14.42 2.65 -12.84
C VAL A 106 -13.78 1.28 -12.60
N MET A 107 -13.44 0.99 -11.34
CA MET A 107 -12.81 -0.25 -10.94
C MET A 107 -13.76 -1.08 -10.08
N THR A 108 -14.35 -2.12 -10.68
CA THR A 108 -15.20 -3.11 -9.99
C THR A 108 -14.67 -4.51 -10.23
N LYS A 109 -15.10 -5.48 -9.42
CA LYS A 109 -14.73 -6.90 -9.61
C LYS A 109 -15.15 -7.43 -10.99
N GLU A 110 -16.23 -6.92 -11.57
CA GLU A 110 -16.76 -7.34 -12.87
C GLU A 110 -16.00 -6.70 -14.03
N THR A 111 -15.76 -5.38 -13.96
CA THR A 111 -14.94 -4.65 -14.93
C THR A 111 -13.52 -5.20 -14.96
N TYR A 112 -12.93 -5.44 -13.78
CA TYR A 112 -11.58 -5.96 -13.65
C TYR A 112 -11.42 -7.33 -14.31
N LYS A 113 -12.35 -8.27 -14.06
CA LYS A 113 -12.32 -9.58 -14.74
C LYS A 113 -12.42 -9.43 -16.25
N LYS A 114 -13.31 -8.56 -16.73
CA LYS A 114 -13.50 -8.34 -18.17
C LYS A 114 -12.24 -7.77 -18.84
N GLU A 115 -11.55 -6.83 -18.19
CA GLU A 115 -10.27 -6.29 -18.67
C GLU A 115 -9.14 -7.32 -18.63
N GLU A 116 -9.08 -8.14 -17.57
CA GLU A 116 -8.09 -9.22 -17.43
C GLU A 116 -8.26 -10.27 -18.56
N TYR A 117 -9.49 -10.68 -18.85
CA TYR A 117 -9.79 -11.57 -19.99
C TYR A 117 -9.45 -10.96 -21.35
N LEU A 118 -9.68 -9.65 -21.55
CA LEU A 118 -9.32 -8.98 -22.80
C LEU A 118 -7.80 -8.93 -22.98
N MET A 119 -7.02 -8.74 -21.91
CA MET A 119 -5.56 -8.77 -21.99
C MET A 119 -4.99 -10.19 -22.21
N GLU A 120 -5.64 -11.24 -21.67
CA GLU A 120 -5.23 -12.63 -21.93
C GLU A 120 -5.65 -13.14 -23.32
N GLY A 121 -6.72 -12.57 -23.89
CA GLY A 121 -7.29 -12.97 -25.18
C GLY A 121 -6.75 -12.25 -26.41
N ILE A 122 -5.92 -11.21 -26.25
CA ILE A 122 -5.25 -10.56 -27.39
C ILE A 122 -4.07 -11.44 -27.80
N PRO A 123 -4.06 -12.03 -29.01
CA PRO A 123 -2.85 -12.66 -29.52
C PRO A 123 -1.77 -11.59 -29.55
N LYS A 124 -0.62 -11.86 -28.91
CA LYS A 124 0.58 -11.04 -29.08
C LYS A 124 0.75 -10.81 -30.57
N PHE A 125 0.65 -9.56 -31.01
CA PHE A 125 0.91 -9.22 -32.40
C PHE A 125 2.30 -9.77 -32.75
N PRO A 126 2.46 -10.51 -33.86
CA PRO A 126 3.77 -10.98 -34.27
C PRO A 126 4.65 -9.74 -34.46
N ASP A 127 5.79 -9.74 -33.78
CA ASP A 127 6.80 -8.70 -33.88
C ASP A 127 7.12 -8.46 -35.37
N VAL A 128 6.79 -7.28 -35.89
CA VAL A 128 7.14 -6.82 -37.24
C VAL A 128 8.42 -6.01 -37.17
#